data_AF-A0A1X4I7L0-F1
#
_entry.id   AF-A0A1X4I7L0-F1
#
_cell.length_a   1.000
_cell.length_b   1.000
_cell.length_c   1.000
_cell.angle_alpha   90.00
_cell.angle_beta   90.00
_cell.angle_gamma   90.00
#
_symmetry.space_group_name_H-M   'P 1'
#
loop_
_entity.id
_entity.type
_entity.pdbx_description
1 polymer ?
#
loop_
_entity_poly.entity_id
_entity_poly.type
_entity_poly.pdbx_seq_one_letter_code
_entity_poly.pdbx_strand_id
1 'polypeptide(L)'
;HLFTGRVTLTTHAWLADHIVMGTVILPGTAFVELALHAARTVGLDEVAELVLNAPVTFGTHDAALLQVVVGAEDPSGGRALTIRSRSEEDHSWTENATGTLGSPVAVPS
;
A
#
# COMPACT_ATOMS: atom_id res chain seq x y z
N HIS A 1 -9.88 -5.60 7.98
CA HIS A 1 -9.96 -6.25 6.65
C HIS A 1 -8.56 -6.60 6.15
N LEU A 2 -8.44 -7.64 5.33
CA LEU A 2 -7.17 -8.11 4.81
C LEU A 2 -7.28 -8.31 3.30
N PHE A 3 -6.41 -7.63 2.53
CA PHE A 3 -6.25 -7.84 1.10
C PHE A 3 -4.86 -8.37 0.82
N THR A 4 -4.76 -9.26 -0.16
CA THR A 4 -3.50 -9.80 -0.65
C THR A 4 -3.42 -9.65 -2.15
N GLY A 5 -2.21 -9.46 -2.65
CA GLY A 5 -1.95 -9.32 -4.08
C GLY A 5 -0.57 -9.83 -4.44
N ARG A 6 -0.35 -10.05 -5.74
CA ARG A 6 0.94 -10.42 -6.30
C ARG A 6 1.21 -9.52 -7.50
N VAL A 7 2.33 -8.81 -7.47
CA VAL A 7 2.73 -7.88 -8.53
C VAL A 7 4.02 -8.39 -9.15
N THR A 8 4.05 -8.50 -10.48
CA THR A 8 5.23 -8.92 -11.25
C THR A 8 5.38 -8.06 -12.49
N LEU A 9 6.60 -7.89 -12.99
CA LEU A 9 6.84 -7.19 -14.24
C LEU A 9 6.22 -7.91 -15.45
N THR A 10 6.06 -9.25 -15.39
CA THR A 10 5.38 -10.00 -16.47
C THR A 10 3.90 -9.66 -16.59
N THR A 11 3.22 -9.42 -15.47
CA THR A 11 1.77 -9.12 -15.45
C THR A 11 1.49 -7.62 -15.50
N HIS A 12 2.44 -6.81 -15.05
CA HIS A 12 2.34 -5.35 -14.97
C HIS A 12 3.55 -4.73 -15.69
N ALA A 13 3.69 -4.98 -16.99
CA ALA A 13 4.85 -4.59 -17.78
C ALA A 13 5.15 -3.07 -17.74
N TRP A 14 4.11 -2.25 -17.56
CA TRP A 14 4.23 -0.80 -17.39
C TRP A 14 5.08 -0.38 -16.18
N LEU A 15 5.22 -1.24 -15.16
CA LEU A 15 6.08 -0.97 -14.01
C LEU A 15 7.57 -0.92 -14.38
N ALA A 16 7.98 -1.62 -15.46
CA ALA A 16 9.36 -1.62 -15.92
C ALA A 16 9.87 -0.22 -16.30
N ASP A 17 8.95 0.72 -16.58
CA ASP A 17 9.27 2.10 -16.93
C ASP A 17 9.43 3.02 -15.71
N HIS A 18 9.10 2.56 -14.50
CA HIS A 18 9.25 3.36 -13.26
C HIS A 18 10.56 3.06 -12.53
N ILE A 19 11.63 3.66 -13.02
CA ILE A 19 13.00 3.43 -12.56
C ILE A 19 13.50 4.62 -11.74
N VAL A 20 13.99 4.33 -10.52
CA VAL A 20 14.65 5.32 -9.66
C VAL A 20 16.07 4.84 -9.37
N MET A 21 17.06 5.63 -9.79
CA MET A 21 18.49 5.32 -9.60
C MET A 21 18.89 3.92 -10.10
N GLY A 22 18.29 3.48 -11.21
CA GLY A 22 18.55 2.17 -11.84
C GLY A 22 17.75 1.00 -11.27
N THR A 23 16.94 1.22 -10.24
CA THR A 23 16.08 0.19 -9.63
C THR A 23 14.63 0.37 -10.07
N VAL A 24 13.98 -0.69 -10.55
CA VAL A 24 12.54 -0.69 -10.80
C VAL A 24 11.82 -0.73 -9.45
N ILE A 25 10.98 0.27 -9.18
CA ILE A 25 10.23 0.36 -7.93
C ILE A 25 8.74 0.54 -8.20
N LEU A 26 7.91 0.10 -7.25
CA LEU A 26 6.48 0.41 -7.29
C LEU A 26 6.30 1.94 -7.12
N PRO A 27 5.58 2.62 -8.03
CA PRO A 27 5.35 4.05 -7.89
C PRO A 27 4.64 4.41 -6.59
N GLY A 28 4.97 5.57 -6.02
CA GLY A 28 4.29 6.10 -4.83
C GLY A 28 2.77 6.17 -4.99
N THR A 29 2.28 6.52 -6.20
CA THR A 29 0.86 6.60 -6.53
C THR A 29 0.15 5.24 -6.48
N ALA A 30 0.85 4.12 -6.69
CA ALA A 30 0.23 2.81 -6.56
C ALA A 30 -0.18 2.51 -5.11
N PHE A 31 0.55 3.01 -4.11
CA PHE A 31 0.13 2.89 -2.71
C PHE A 31 -1.15 3.68 -2.43
N VAL A 32 -1.32 4.85 -3.04
CA VAL A 32 -2.54 5.66 -2.94
C VAL A 32 -3.72 4.90 -3.55
N GLU A 33 -3.55 4.28 -4.71
CA GLU A 33 -4.60 3.46 -5.34
C GLU A 33 -4.98 2.24 -4.49
N LEU A 34 -4.00 1.54 -3.90
CA LEU A 34 -4.25 0.44 -2.97
C LEU A 34 -5.01 0.91 -1.72
N ALA A 35 -4.62 2.05 -1.15
CA ALA A 35 -5.26 2.65 0.01
C ALA A 35 -6.72 3.05 -0.30
N LEU A 36 -6.96 3.74 -1.41
CA LEU A 36 -8.30 4.14 -1.86
C LEU A 36 -9.18 2.94 -2.19
N HIS A 37 -8.63 1.88 -2.79
CA HIS A 37 -9.37 0.64 -3.02
C HIS A 37 -9.78 -0.04 -1.71
N ALA A 38 -8.87 -0.10 -0.74
CA ALA A 38 -9.14 -0.64 0.58
C ALA A 38 -10.19 0.20 1.32
N ALA A 39 -10.11 1.53 1.27
CA ALA A 39 -11.08 2.47 1.83
C ALA A 39 -12.49 2.21 1.28
N ARG A 40 -12.63 2.19 -0.05
CA ARG A 40 -13.93 1.93 -0.69
C ARG A 40 -14.55 0.60 -0.28
N THR A 41 -13.71 -0.42 -0.08
CA THR A 41 -14.19 -1.75 0.35
C THR A 41 -14.73 -1.75 1.78
N VAL A 42 -14.27 -0.83 2.63
CA VAL A 42 -14.75 -0.67 4.01
C VAL A 42 -15.75 0.46 4.18
N GLY A 43 -16.29 1.00 3.08
CA GLY A 43 -17.30 2.06 3.10
C GLY A 43 -16.76 3.47 3.33
N LEU A 44 -15.45 3.67 3.15
CA LEU A 44 -14.79 4.98 3.22
C LEU A 44 -14.37 5.44 1.82
N ASP A 45 -14.24 6.75 1.61
CA ASP A 45 -13.84 7.34 0.33
C ASP A 45 -12.56 8.19 0.42
N GLU A 46 -11.98 8.31 1.61
CA GLU A 46 -10.85 9.18 1.90
C GLU A 46 -9.63 8.42 2.46
N VAL A 47 -8.43 8.87 2.06
CA VAL A 47 -7.15 8.58 2.72
C VAL A 47 -6.68 9.88 3.37
N ALA A 48 -6.82 10.00 4.70
CA ALA A 48 -6.48 11.22 5.41
C ALA A 48 -4.96 11.41 5.52
N GLU A 49 -4.22 10.32 5.68
CA GLU A 49 -2.76 10.33 5.72
C GLU A 49 -2.22 9.05 5.12
N LEU A 50 -1.11 9.17 4.38
CA LEU A 50 -0.32 8.04 3.92
C LEU A 50 1.16 8.40 3.99
N VAL A 51 1.92 7.66 4.79
CA VAL A 51 3.37 7.77 4.93
C VAL A 51 4.01 6.60 4.19
N LEU A 52 4.93 6.90 3.27
CA LEU A 52 5.70 5.89 2.54
C LEU A 52 7.00 5.62 3.29
N ASN A 53 7.11 4.43 3.89
CA ASN A 53 8.21 4.05 4.79
C ASN A 53 9.36 3.37 4.03
N ALA A 54 9.04 2.54 3.03
CA ALA A 54 10.03 1.82 2.24
C ALA A 54 9.52 1.48 0.83
N PRO A 55 10.38 1.50 -0.20
CA PRO A 55 9.97 1.13 -1.56
C PRO A 55 9.67 -0.37 -1.67
N VAL A 56 8.82 -0.74 -2.63
CA VAL A 56 8.76 -2.11 -3.18
C VAL A 56 9.66 -2.12 -4.40
N THR A 57 10.62 -3.04 -4.45
CA THR A 57 11.60 -3.15 -5.54
C THR A 57 11.35 -4.41 -6.36
N PHE A 58 11.71 -4.41 -7.64
CA PHE A 58 11.54 -5.54 -8.54
C PHE A 58 12.82 -5.86 -9.30
N GLY A 59 13.29 -7.09 -9.23
CA GLY A 59 14.17 -7.69 -10.23
C GLY A 59 13.39 -8.21 -11.45
N THR A 60 14.12 -8.59 -12.50
CA THR A 60 13.54 -8.95 -13.82
C THR A 60 12.53 -10.09 -13.78
N HIS A 61 12.64 -10.99 -12.80
CA HIS A 61 11.74 -12.14 -12.63
C HIS A 61 11.02 -12.12 -11.27
N ASP A 62 11.14 -11.03 -10.53
CA ASP A 62 10.72 -11.01 -9.14
C ASP A 62 9.22 -10.69 -9.05
N ALA A 63 8.59 -11.32 -8.08
CA ALA A 63 7.25 -10.98 -7.65
C ALA A 63 7.29 -10.37 -6.26
N ALA A 64 6.57 -9.25 -6.10
CA ALA A 64 6.23 -8.72 -4.79
C ALA A 64 4.87 -9.28 -4.36
N LEU A 65 4.85 -9.98 -3.24
CA LEU A 65 3.62 -10.33 -2.54
C LEU A 65 3.23 -9.14 -1.68
N LEU A 66 2.03 -8.59 -1.91
CA LEU A 66 1.51 -7.44 -1.20
C LEU A 66 0.46 -7.87 -0.19
N GLN A 67 0.41 -7.16 0.92
CA GLN A 67 -0.63 -7.27 1.91
C GLN A 67 -1.07 -5.89 2.37
N VAL A 68 -2.37 -5.64 2.31
CA VAL A 68 -3.01 -4.42 2.82
C VAL A 68 -3.88 -4.80 4.00
N VAL A 69 -3.58 -4.21 5.16
CA VAL A 69 -4.27 -4.45 6.42
C VAL A 69 -5.02 -3.18 6.80
N VAL A 70 -6.33 -3.29 6.95
CA VAL A 70 -7.19 -2.23 7.49
C VAL A 70 -7.63 -2.63 8.89
N GLY A 71 -7.32 -1.77 9.86
CA GLY A 71 -7.64 -1.95 11.27
C GLY A 71 -9.14 -1.86 11.57
N ALA A 72 -9.46 -2.02 12.86
CA ALA A 72 -10.78 -1.71 13.39
C ALA A 72 -11.07 -0.21 13.22
N GLU A 73 -12.36 0.12 13.22
CA GLU A 73 -12.79 1.52 13.32
C GLU A 73 -12.45 2.05 14.70
N ASP A 74 -11.87 3.23 14.75
CA ASP A 74 -11.69 3.97 15.99
C ASP A 74 -12.94 4.84 16.29
N PRO A 75 -13.04 5.46 17.47
CA PRO A 75 -14.20 6.28 17.84
C PRO A 75 -14.45 7.51 16.95
N SER A 76 -13.48 7.92 16.14
CA SER A 76 -13.60 9.04 15.19
C SER A 76 -14.12 8.58 13.82
N GLY A 77 -14.33 7.27 13.61
CA GLY A 77 -14.68 6.69 12.32
C GLY A 77 -13.47 6.36 11.44
N GLY A 78 -12.26 6.68 11.92
CA GLY A 78 -11.00 6.43 11.23
C GLY A 78 -10.58 4.96 11.32
N ARG A 79 -9.75 4.53 10.36
CA ARG A 79 -9.16 3.18 10.36
C ARG A 79 -7.68 3.23 10.00
N ALA A 80 -6.85 2.63 10.85
CA ALA A 80 -5.43 2.46 10.55
C ALA A 80 -5.23 1.58 9.30
N LEU A 81 -4.26 1.94 8.47
CA LEU A 81 -3.85 1.24 7.26
C LEU A 81 -2.37 0.84 7.37
N THR A 82 -2.06 -0.39 6.98
CA THR A 82 -0.68 -0.84 6.77
C THR A 82 -0.59 -1.55 5.43
N ILE A 83 0.37 -1.14 4.60
CA ILE A 83 0.73 -1.81 3.35
C ILE A 83 2.12 -2.39 3.52
N ARG A 84 2.25 -3.69 3.29
CA ARG A 84 3.51 -4.41 3.39
C ARG A 84 3.73 -5.29 2.18
N SER A 85 5.00 -5.59 1.94
CA SER A 85 5.44 -6.43 0.84
C SER A 85 6.48 -7.43 1.30
N ARG A 86 6.66 -8.48 0.52
CA ARG A 86 7.82 -9.36 0.60
C ARG A 86 8.09 -9.95 -0.78
N SER A 87 9.31 -10.41 -1.02
CA SER A 87 9.61 -11.24 -2.20
C SER A 87 9.00 -12.64 -2.03
N GLU A 88 8.96 -13.44 -3.10
CA GLU A 88 8.55 -14.85 -3.00
C GLU A 88 9.60 -15.73 -2.32
N GLU A 89 10.86 -15.31 -2.35
CA GLU A 89 11.99 -16.03 -1.75
C GLU A 89 12.21 -15.70 -0.27
N ASP A 90 11.82 -14.49 0.17
CA ASP A 90 11.87 -14.07 1.56
C ASP A 90 10.53 -14.34 2.27
N HIS A 91 10.62 -14.64 3.56
CA HIS A 91 9.47 -14.81 4.43
C HIS A 91 9.19 -13.56 5.28
N SER A 92 10.12 -12.61 5.32
CA SER A 92 10.07 -11.37 6.10
C SER A 92 9.24 -10.31 5.39
N TRP A 93 8.28 -9.73 6.11
CA TRP A 93 7.49 -8.61 5.59
C TRP A 93 8.21 -7.29 5.80
N THR A 94 8.31 -6.47 4.75
CA THR A 94 8.70 -5.07 4.83
C THR A 94 7.44 -4.21 4.92
N GLU A 95 7.38 -3.32 5.91
CA GLU A 95 6.34 -2.29 5.95
C GLU A 95 6.68 -1.17 4.95
N ASN A 96 5.85 -1.04 3.92
CA ASN A 96 6.09 -0.09 2.84
C ASN A 96 5.36 1.23 3.04
N ALA A 97 4.16 1.18 3.61
CA ALA A 97 3.39 2.36 3.92
C ALA A 97 2.47 2.15 5.13
N THR A 98 2.25 3.23 5.88
CA THR A 98 1.25 3.32 6.95
C THR A 98 0.36 4.52 6.72
N GLY A 99 -0.84 4.51 7.29
CA GLY A 99 -1.74 5.64 7.12
C GLY A 99 -3.05 5.50 7.88
N THR A 100 -3.94 6.44 7.60
CA THR A 100 -5.29 6.51 8.19
C THR A 100 -6.31 6.70 7.07
N LEU A 101 -7.33 5.85 7.07
CA LEU A 101 -8.49 5.93 6.18
C LEU A 101 -9.64 6.65 6.88
N GLY A 102 -10.41 7.42 6.10
CA GLY A 102 -11.51 8.25 6.59
C GLY A 102 -11.01 9.55 7.24
N SER A 103 -11.91 10.51 7.39
CA SER A 103 -11.62 11.78 8.06
C SER A 103 -11.40 11.55 9.56
N PRO A 104 -10.24 11.91 10.14
CA PRO A 104 -10.14 12.06 11.58
C PRO A 104 -11.12 13.17 11.99
N VAL A 105 -11.94 12.94 13.01
CA VAL A 105 -12.84 13.98 13.54
C VAL A 105 -12.04 15.26 13.72
N ALA A 106 -12.41 16.31 12.98
CA ALA A 106 -11.84 17.63 13.16
C ALA A 106 -12.11 18.04 14.62
N VAL A 107 -11.05 18.24 15.40
CA VAL A 107 -11.19 18.87 16.71
C VAL A 107 -11.66 20.30 16.44
N PRO A 108 -12.87 20.71 16.85
CA PRO A 108 -13.33 22.08 16.64
C PRO A 108 -12.39 23.03 17.38
N SER A 109 -11.97 24.09 16.68
CA SER A 109 -11.14 25.18 17.23
C SER A 109 -11.92 26.05 18.23
#